data_AF-A0A7Y1YIS1-F1
#
_entry.id   AF-A0A7Y1YIS1-F1
#
_cell.length_a   1.000
_cell.length_b   1.000
_cell.length_c   1.000
_cell.angle_alpha   90.00
_cell.angle_beta   90.00
_cell.angle_gamma   90.00
#
_symmetry.space_group_name_H-M   'P 1'
#
loop_
_entity.id
_entity.type
_entity.pdbx_description
1 polymer ?
#
loop_
_entity_poly.entity_id
_entity_poly.type
_entity_poly.pdbx_seq_one_letter_code
_entity_poly.pdbx_strand_id
1 'polypeptide(L)'
;MLRLLLIFFLLSSSSFAQTVSELIDEVDVIKLSETLNELSGEVSTVVDGNTVTILNRVSNTDNNIAADYLLQKFNALPGLIVNDQDYSPGVNGGRNIIATQIGQTNPNDIYIICAHYDAVADYCADDNVSGTAAVLEIARILSQYNTDSTIVYALWDQEEIGLLGSNYYAQQAATNGDNILGVFNMDMMAHDGDGDNDFDIDVRPIANSIAMKDEIISILNTYKVNNDIDLNVNVVNPGTAASDHSRFWNQGFSAVLFGEAWSNGDQTEDYHQPSDRVSTLDLDYFHDMVKLAMGYMATKAGFNVLSLDDLEAIGLSVFPNPVKDMLNIKLREAIETDFEIADMNGKTLLKRTIVNLENSLEVSQLPEGIYFINLKNEKGQRVIKVIKE
;
A
#
# COMPACT_ATOMS: atom_id res chain seq x y z
N MET A 1 -56.54 28.05 -2.90
CA MET A 1 -55.62 27.33 -2.00
C MET A 1 -54.97 26.22 -2.81
N LEU A 2 -53.80 26.48 -3.41
CA LEU A 2 -53.06 25.52 -4.22
C LEU A 2 -52.02 24.86 -3.30
N ARG A 3 -52.18 23.57 -2.98
CA ARG A 3 -51.21 22.81 -2.18
C ARG A 3 -50.11 22.31 -3.13
N LEU A 4 -48.90 22.83 -2.96
CA LEU A 4 -47.69 22.34 -3.62
C LEU A 4 -47.21 21.09 -2.86
N LEU A 5 -47.19 19.94 -3.54
CA LEU A 5 -46.64 18.70 -3.00
C LEU A 5 -45.14 18.68 -3.30
N LEU A 6 -44.29 18.85 -2.28
CA LEU A 6 -42.85 18.68 -2.41
C LEU A 6 -42.53 17.18 -2.39
N ILE A 7 -42.05 16.65 -3.51
CA ILE A 7 -41.55 15.27 -3.61
C ILE A 7 -40.05 15.33 -3.28
N PHE A 8 -39.66 14.79 -2.13
CA PHE A 8 -38.26 14.56 -1.79
C PHE A 8 -37.78 13.30 -2.54
N PHE A 9 -36.89 13.46 -3.50
CA PHE A 9 -36.09 12.36 -4.03
C PHE A 9 -34.98 12.04 -3.03
N LEU A 10 -35.12 10.92 -2.31
CA LEU A 10 -34.02 10.30 -1.57
C LEU A 10 -33.10 9.61 -2.58
N LEU A 11 -32.02 10.29 -2.97
CA LEU A 11 -30.88 9.67 -3.63
C LEU A 11 -30.18 8.79 -2.59
N SER A 12 -30.34 7.47 -2.69
CA SER A 12 -29.54 6.50 -1.95
C SER A 12 -28.24 6.28 -2.71
N SER A 13 -27.19 7.00 -2.32
CA SER A 13 -25.82 6.66 -2.71
C SER A 13 -25.42 5.40 -1.94
N SER A 14 -25.27 4.28 -2.64
CA SER A 14 -24.63 3.09 -2.08
C SER A 14 -23.12 3.33 -2.12
N SER A 15 -22.51 3.75 -1.01
CA SER A 15 -21.05 3.73 -0.90
C SER A 15 -20.65 2.29 -0.58
N PHE A 16 -20.02 1.60 -1.52
CA PHE A 16 -19.34 0.35 -1.22
C PHE A 16 -18.11 0.69 -0.36
N ALA A 17 -17.88 -0.08 0.71
CA ALA A 17 -16.65 0.04 1.48
C ALA A 17 -15.53 -0.59 0.65
N GLN A 18 -14.48 0.18 0.37
CA GLN A 18 -13.31 -0.31 -0.35
C GLN A 18 -12.60 -1.39 0.46
N THR A 19 -12.15 -2.43 -0.20
CA THR A 19 -11.35 -3.50 0.39
C THR A 19 -9.86 -3.24 0.20
N VAL A 20 -9.02 -3.83 1.06
CA VAL A 20 -7.56 -3.74 0.90
C VAL A 20 -7.10 -4.31 -0.44
N SER A 21 -7.77 -5.36 -0.95
CA SER A 21 -7.46 -5.95 -2.26
C SER A 21 -7.63 -4.96 -3.41
N GLU A 22 -8.74 -4.20 -3.41
CA GLU A 22 -9.00 -3.25 -4.49
C GLU A 22 -7.99 -2.08 -4.45
N LEU A 23 -7.50 -1.69 -3.27
CA LEU A 23 -6.45 -0.67 -3.15
C LEU A 23 -5.07 -1.20 -3.58
N ILE A 24 -4.77 -2.48 -3.34
CA ILE A 24 -3.58 -3.15 -3.88
C ILE A 24 -3.62 -3.13 -5.41
N ASP A 25 -4.78 -3.42 -6.02
CA ASP A 25 -4.96 -3.42 -7.48
C ASP A 25 -4.85 -2.03 -8.11
N GLU A 26 -5.00 -0.95 -7.32
CA GLU A 26 -4.85 0.43 -7.79
C GLU A 26 -3.38 0.89 -7.93
N VAL A 27 -2.41 0.12 -7.41
CA VAL A 27 -0.98 0.41 -7.56
C VAL A 27 -0.59 0.29 -9.03
N ASP A 28 -0.15 1.40 -9.63
CA ASP A 28 0.13 1.51 -11.06
C ASP A 28 1.63 1.57 -11.35
N VAL A 29 2.17 0.48 -11.92
CA VAL A 29 3.58 0.38 -12.32
C VAL A 29 4.01 1.48 -13.31
N ILE A 30 3.08 2.03 -14.10
CA ILE A 30 3.38 3.14 -15.01
C ILE A 30 3.62 4.43 -14.21
N LYS A 31 2.88 4.66 -13.12
CA LYS A 31 3.06 5.83 -12.24
C LYS A 31 4.31 5.73 -11.39
N LEU A 32 4.64 4.53 -10.93
CA LEU A 32 5.92 4.21 -10.32
C LEU A 32 7.07 4.50 -11.29
N SER A 33 6.98 3.98 -12.52
CA SER A 33 7.99 4.20 -13.57
C SER A 33 8.14 5.67 -13.95
N GLU A 34 7.04 6.43 -14.05
CA GLU A 34 7.06 7.88 -14.30
C GLU A 34 7.89 8.59 -13.22
N THR A 35 7.60 8.30 -11.95
CA THR A 35 8.32 8.89 -10.82
C THR A 35 9.79 8.48 -10.77
N LEU A 36 10.09 7.19 -10.99
CA LEU A 36 11.46 6.68 -11.10
C LEU A 36 12.25 7.47 -12.13
N ASN A 37 11.73 7.60 -13.36
CA ASN A 37 12.43 8.29 -14.44
C ASN A 37 12.59 9.80 -14.18
N GLU A 38 11.58 10.47 -13.62
CA GLU A 38 11.63 11.91 -13.34
C GLU A 38 12.61 12.25 -12.21
N LEU A 39 12.56 11.52 -11.09
CA LEU A 39 13.28 11.87 -9.87
C LEU A 39 14.73 11.33 -9.84
N SER A 40 15.02 10.26 -10.60
CA SER A 40 16.40 9.83 -10.87
C SER A 40 17.06 10.62 -12.01
N GLY A 41 16.36 11.56 -12.65
CA GLY A 41 16.95 12.40 -13.69
C GLY A 41 17.21 11.69 -15.03
N GLU A 42 16.60 10.51 -15.26
CA GLU A 42 16.56 9.85 -16.57
C GLU A 42 15.87 10.72 -17.63
N VAL A 43 14.81 11.42 -17.20
CA VAL A 43 14.06 12.36 -18.03
C VAL A 43 13.92 13.70 -17.33
N SER A 44 13.75 14.76 -18.11
CA SER A 44 13.35 16.05 -17.56
C SER A 44 11.89 16.02 -17.11
N THR A 45 11.57 16.79 -16.07
CA THR A 45 10.21 17.00 -15.57
C THR A 45 9.92 18.51 -15.41
N VAL A 46 8.74 18.85 -14.90
CA VAL A 46 8.30 20.23 -14.65
C VAL A 46 8.14 20.47 -13.15
N VAL A 47 8.92 21.40 -12.62
CA VAL A 47 8.86 21.87 -11.23
C VAL A 47 8.59 23.37 -11.25
N ASP A 48 7.50 23.79 -10.62
CA ASP A 48 7.04 25.19 -10.57
C ASP A 48 6.96 25.86 -11.96
N GLY A 49 6.54 25.08 -12.96
CA GLY A 49 6.40 25.53 -14.35
C GLY A 49 7.71 25.61 -15.15
N ASN A 50 8.85 25.22 -14.57
CA ASN A 50 10.13 25.17 -15.25
C ASN A 50 10.50 23.73 -15.62
N THR A 51 11.00 23.53 -16.83
CA THR A 51 11.61 22.24 -17.22
C THR A 51 12.96 22.09 -16.52
N VAL A 52 13.10 21.04 -15.72
CA VAL A 52 14.30 20.72 -14.95
C VAL A 52 14.68 19.25 -15.14
N THR A 53 15.95 18.93 -14.94
CA THR A 53 16.43 17.54 -14.77
C THR A 53 17.03 17.44 -13.38
N ILE A 54 16.49 16.54 -12.55
CA ILE A 54 16.98 16.28 -11.20
C ILE A 54 18.11 15.25 -11.32
N LEU A 55 19.28 15.69 -11.79
CA LEU A 55 20.37 14.77 -12.13
C LEU A 55 20.92 14.03 -10.91
N ASN A 56 20.99 14.71 -9.77
CA ASN A 56 21.41 14.14 -8.49
C ASN A 56 20.61 14.78 -7.35
N ARG A 57 20.71 14.18 -6.17
CA ARG A 57 20.05 14.65 -4.94
C ARG A 57 21.07 14.79 -3.80
N VAL A 58 22.30 15.19 -4.16
CA VAL A 58 23.47 15.20 -3.25
C VAL A 58 23.69 16.56 -2.60
N SER A 59 23.58 17.62 -3.40
CA SER A 59 23.93 18.98 -2.97
C SER A 59 22.70 19.82 -2.67
N ASN A 60 22.80 20.80 -1.78
CA ASN A 60 21.68 21.68 -1.43
C ASN A 60 20.96 22.28 -2.64
N THR A 61 21.61 22.54 -3.77
CA THR A 61 20.91 23.10 -4.94
C THR A 61 20.07 22.05 -5.65
N ASP A 62 20.67 20.94 -6.09
CA ASP A 62 19.94 19.91 -6.86
C ASP A 62 18.95 19.15 -5.97
N ASN A 63 19.32 18.91 -4.71
CA ASN A 63 18.45 18.32 -3.70
C ASN A 63 17.24 19.22 -3.37
N ASN A 64 17.39 20.55 -3.43
CA ASN A 64 16.24 21.46 -3.29
C ASN A 64 15.27 21.36 -4.47
N ILE A 65 15.74 21.08 -5.70
CA ILE A 65 14.85 20.86 -6.85
C ILE A 65 14.05 19.57 -6.64
N ALA A 66 14.69 18.52 -6.11
CA ALA A 66 14.00 17.29 -5.72
C ALA A 66 12.94 17.56 -4.64
N ALA A 67 13.30 18.28 -3.58
CA ALA A 67 12.37 18.70 -2.53
C ALA A 67 11.16 19.48 -3.08
N ASP A 68 11.39 20.43 -4.00
CA ASP A 68 10.33 21.22 -4.64
C ASP A 68 9.44 20.34 -5.55
N TYR A 69 10.03 19.39 -6.28
CA TYR A 69 9.29 18.38 -7.05
C TYR A 69 8.35 17.55 -6.16
N LEU A 70 8.87 17.04 -5.03
CA LEU A 70 8.10 16.23 -4.09
C LEU A 70 6.98 17.04 -3.42
N LEU A 71 7.28 18.28 -3.03
CA LEU A 71 6.31 19.22 -2.50
C LEU A 71 5.19 19.48 -3.52
N GLN A 72 5.52 19.66 -4.79
CA GLN A 72 4.54 19.83 -5.87
C GLN A 72 3.66 18.59 -6.04
N LYS A 73 4.25 17.38 -6.02
CA LYS A 73 3.50 16.11 -6.15
C LYS A 73 2.52 15.93 -5.00
N PHE A 74 2.92 16.14 -3.75
CA PHE A 74 2.01 16.04 -2.61
C PHE A 74 0.93 17.13 -2.61
N ASN A 75 1.26 18.38 -2.96
CA ASN A 75 0.26 19.46 -3.01
C ASN A 75 -0.81 19.26 -4.10
N ALA A 76 -0.53 18.44 -5.11
CA ALA A 76 -1.50 18.06 -6.13
C ALA A 76 -2.52 17.01 -5.65
N LEU A 77 -2.25 16.34 -4.52
CA LEU A 77 -3.11 15.29 -3.99
C LEU A 77 -4.16 15.86 -3.02
N PRO A 78 -5.41 15.37 -3.08
CA PRO A 78 -6.47 15.81 -2.17
C PRO A 78 -6.24 15.28 -0.76
N GLY A 79 -6.81 15.95 0.25
CA GLY A 79 -6.88 15.41 1.62
C GLY A 79 -5.58 15.45 2.42
N LEU A 80 -4.50 16.01 1.85
CA LEU A 80 -3.20 16.10 2.51
C LEU A 80 -2.93 17.50 3.06
N ILE A 81 -2.36 17.55 4.27
CA ILE A 81 -1.71 18.72 4.84
C ILE A 81 -0.22 18.57 4.58
N VAL A 82 0.31 19.37 3.66
CA VAL A 82 1.70 19.26 3.22
C VAL A 82 2.57 20.27 3.96
N ASN A 83 3.71 19.82 4.47
CA ASN A 83 4.68 20.59 5.22
C ASN A 83 6.09 20.35 4.67
N ASP A 84 6.73 21.46 4.32
CA ASP A 84 8.15 21.53 3.99
C ASP A 84 8.92 21.85 5.29
N GLN A 85 9.42 20.81 5.94
CA GLN A 85 10.08 20.92 7.22
C GLN A 85 11.58 21.19 7.01
N ASP A 86 11.93 22.48 7.07
CA ASP A 86 13.33 22.89 7.25
C ASP A 86 13.81 22.48 8.64
N TYR A 87 14.94 21.79 8.67
CA TYR A 87 15.68 21.52 9.88
C TYR A 87 17.14 21.90 9.69
N SER A 88 17.69 22.61 10.68
CA SER A 88 19.08 23.08 10.65
C SER A 88 19.96 22.25 11.58
N PRO A 89 20.55 21.12 11.16
CA PRO A 89 21.65 20.50 11.88
C PRO A 89 22.95 21.26 11.53
N GLY A 90 23.04 22.55 11.89
CA GLY A 90 24.22 23.39 11.65
C GLY A 90 24.18 24.25 10.37
N VAL A 91 25.35 24.49 9.77
CA VAL A 91 25.56 25.49 8.68
C VAL A 91 25.03 25.04 7.31
N ASN A 92 24.49 23.82 7.21
CA ASN A 92 23.96 23.18 6.00
C ASN A 92 22.57 22.58 6.31
N GLY A 93 21.52 23.40 6.42
CA GLY A 93 20.15 22.92 6.67
C GLY A 93 19.64 21.94 5.60
N GLY A 94 18.69 21.08 5.99
CA GLY A 94 18.01 20.10 5.11
C GLY A 94 16.49 20.27 5.17
N ARG A 95 15.77 19.59 4.26
CA ARG A 95 14.31 19.73 4.09
C ARG A 95 13.62 18.37 4.08
N ASN A 96 12.89 18.02 5.13
CA ASN A 96 11.98 16.88 5.06
C ASN A 96 10.68 17.31 4.35
N ILE A 97 10.19 16.50 3.44
CA ILE A 97 8.90 16.74 2.77
C ILE A 97 7.87 15.78 3.35
N ILE A 98 6.87 16.35 4.02
CA ILE A 98 5.92 15.59 4.83
C ILE A 98 4.49 15.92 4.38
N ALA A 99 3.70 14.91 4.06
CA ALA A 99 2.28 15.04 3.81
C ALA A 99 1.50 14.25 4.86
N THR A 100 0.54 14.91 5.52
CA THR A 100 -0.28 14.30 6.57
C THR A 100 -1.73 14.18 6.14
N GLN A 101 -2.26 12.97 6.13
CA GLN A 101 -3.68 12.66 5.97
C GLN A 101 -4.30 12.40 7.33
N ILE A 102 -5.19 13.29 7.79
CA ILE A 102 -5.77 13.20 9.14
C ILE A 102 -6.84 12.12 9.19
N GLY A 103 -6.71 11.18 10.14
CA GLY A 103 -7.70 10.14 10.39
C GLY A 103 -9.02 10.69 10.93
N GLN A 104 -10.14 10.09 10.56
CA GLN A 104 -11.47 10.53 10.98
C GLN A 104 -11.89 9.98 12.34
N THR A 105 -11.49 8.74 12.64
CA THR A 105 -11.92 8.01 13.84
C THR A 105 -10.89 8.16 14.95
N ASN A 106 -9.61 8.00 14.63
CA ASN A 106 -8.47 8.02 15.54
C ASN A 106 -7.40 9.01 15.03
N PRO A 107 -7.68 10.33 15.00
CA PRO A 107 -6.76 11.33 14.43
C PRO A 107 -5.40 11.42 15.13
N ASN A 108 -5.29 10.94 16.38
CA ASN A 108 -4.03 10.94 17.12
C ASN A 108 -3.20 9.68 16.89
N ASP A 109 -3.78 8.62 16.35
CA ASP A 109 -3.07 7.37 16.05
C ASP A 109 -2.35 7.55 14.72
N ILE A 110 -1.02 7.55 14.75
CA ILE A 110 -0.18 7.88 13.59
C ILE A 110 0.52 6.63 13.08
N TYR A 111 0.36 6.38 11.77
CA TYR A 111 1.21 5.45 11.01
C TYR A 111 2.03 6.25 10.01
N ILE A 112 3.32 5.98 9.95
CA ILE A 112 4.24 6.64 9.03
C ILE A 112 4.65 5.64 7.95
N ILE A 113 4.56 6.05 6.69
CA ILE A 113 5.23 5.40 5.57
C ILE A 113 6.27 6.37 5.00
N CYS A 114 7.49 5.90 4.82
CA CYS A 114 8.59 6.79 4.50
C CYS A 114 9.71 6.16 3.69
N ALA A 115 10.54 7.03 3.12
CA ALA A 115 11.78 6.77 2.40
C ALA A 115 12.66 8.02 2.49
N HIS A 116 13.95 7.93 2.18
CA HIS A 116 14.75 9.13 1.94
C HIS A 116 14.78 9.47 0.45
N TYR A 117 15.02 10.73 0.14
CA TYR A 117 15.10 11.21 -1.23
C TYR A 117 16.47 11.77 -1.60
N ASP A 118 17.39 11.99 -0.66
CA ASP A 118 18.75 12.37 -1.00
C ASP A 118 19.51 11.20 -1.68
N ALA A 119 20.72 11.48 -2.16
CA ALA A 119 21.58 10.49 -2.81
C ALA A 119 23.05 10.86 -2.60
N VAL A 120 23.95 9.93 -2.93
CA VAL A 120 25.40 10.17 -2.93
C VAL A 120 26.02 10.41 -4.31
N ALA A 121 25.29 10.12 -5.39
CA ALA A 121 25.75 10.27 -6.77
C ALA A 121 24.64 10.76 -7.73
N ASP A 122 24.98 10.87 -9.01
CA ASP A 122 23.98 11.09 -10.06
C ASP A 122 23.07 9.86 -10.19
N TYR A 123 21.81 10.10 -10.55
CA TYR A 123 20.76 9.09 -10.69
C TYR A 123 20.30 8.47 -9.38
N CYS A 124 21.01 7.43 -8.92
CA CYS A 124 20.67 6.59 -7.78
C CYS A 124 19.17 6.23 -7.77
N ALA A 125 18.76 5.41 -8.73
CA ALA A 125 17.36 5.10 -9.00
C ALA A 125 16.77 4.12 -7.97
N ASP A 126 17.51 3.08 -7.60
CA ASP A 126 17.09 2.18 -6.55
C ASP A 126 17.25 2.82 -5.18
N ASP A 127 18.38 3.50 -4.96
CA ASP A 127 18.76 4.14 -3.69
C ASP A 127 18.63 5.68 -3.73
N ASN A 128 17.51 6.29 -3.32
CA ASN A 128 16.28 5.65 -2.88
C ASN A 128 15.05 6.25 -3.58
N VAL A 129 15.17 6.44 -4.90
CA VAL A 129 14.02 6.85 -5.71
C VAL A 129 12.94 5.76 -5.72
N SER A 130 13.32 4.49 -5.63
CA SER A 130 12.37 3.36 -5.55
C SER A 130 11.45 3.49 -4.31
N GLY A 131 11.99 3.68 -3.11
CA GLY A 131 11.22 3.93 -1.90
C GLY A 131 10.43 5.23 -1.97
N THR A 132 11.04 6.31 -2.47
CA THR A 132 10.34 7.60 -2.64
C THR A 132 9.13 7.48 -3.59
N ALA A 133 9.27 6.74 -4.69
CA ALA A 133 8.20 6.49 -5.65
C ALA A 133 7.07 5.67 -5.03
N ALA A 134 7.40 4.67 -4.20
CA ALA A 134 6.42 3.89 -3.45
C ALA A 134 5.58 4.78 -2.49
N VAL A 135 6.22 5.68 -1.74
CA VAL A 135 5.51 6.63 -0.85
C VAL A 135 4.54 7.50 -1.65
N LEU A 136 4.99 8.06 -2.78
CA LEU A 136 4.16 8.93 -3.63
C LEU A 136 2.96 8.19 -4.23
N GLU A 137 3.16 6.95 -4.69
CA GLU A 137 2.09 6.15 -5.28
C GLU A 137 1.04 5.73 -4.23
N ILE A 138 1.50 5.33 -3.03
CA ILE A 138 0.59 4.99 -1.93
C ILE A 138 -0.19 6.23 -1.49
N ALA A 139 0.45 7.40 -1.42
CA ALA A 139 -0.23 8.66 -1.15
C ALA A 139 -1.26 9.01 -2.24
N ARG A 140 -0.93 8.82 -3.53
CA ARG A 140 -1.84 9.09 -4.66
C ARG A 140 -3.17 8.37 -4.53
N ILE A 141 -3.12 7.11 -4.08
CA ILE A 141 -4.27 6.22 -3.95
C ILE A 141 -5.01 6.51 -2.64
N LEU A 142 -4.35 6.42 -1.49
CA LEU A 142 -5.00 6.51 -0.18
C LEU A 142 -5.58 7.90 0.11
N SER A 143 -5.00 8.97 -0.44
CA SER A 143 -5.48 10.33 -0.19
C SER A 143 -6.85 10.64 -0.84
N GLN A 144 -7.33 9.78 -1.74
CA GLN A 144 -8.68 9.85 -2.31
C GLN A 144 -9.77 9.43 -1.32
N TYR A 145 -9.38 8.77 -0.22
CA TYR A 145 -10.28 8.14 0.72
C TYR A 145 -10.17 8.73 2.12
N ASN A 146 -11.16 8.42 2.95
CA ASN A 146 -11.12 8.71 4.37
C ASN A 146 -10.46 7.55 5.10
N THR A 147 -9.54 7.85 6.01
CA THR A 147 -8.85 6.86 6.85
C THR A 147 -9.33 6.96 8.29
N ASP A 148 -9.27 5.85 9.04
CA ASP A 148 -9.57 5.86 10.46
C ASP A 148 -8.43 6.52 11.26
N SER A 149 -7.20 6.11 10.98
CA SER A 149 -5.98 6.62 11.61
C SER A 149 -5.31 7.68 10.75
N THR A 150 -4.48 8.52 11.37
CA THR A 150 -3.65 9.49 10.65
C THR A 150 -2.50 8.77 9.94
N ILE A 151 -2.29 9.11 8.67
CA ILE A 151 -1.16 8.62 7.88
C ILE A 151 -0.23 9.78 7.59
N VAL A 152 1.05 9.59 7.87
CA VAL A 152 2.12 10.51 7.49
C VAL A 152 2.93 9.86 6.38
N TYR A 153 2.94 10.50 5.22
CA TYR A 153 3.81 10.19 4.09
C TYR A 153 5.03 11.09 4.23
N ALA A 154 6.19 10.52 4.54
CA ALA A 154 7.38 11.31 4.83
C ALA A 154 8.54 10.94 3.93
N LEU A 155 9.18 11.98 3.37
CA LEU A 155 10.38 11.86 2.56
C LEU A 155 11.51 12.59 3.28
N TRP A 156 12.48 11.82 3.74
CA TRP A 156 13.60 12.29 4.56
C TRP A 156 14.72 12.82 3.68
N ASP A 157 15.37 13.86 4.18
CA ASP A 157 16.59 14.39 3.59
C ASP A 157 17.81 13.98 4.43
N GLN A 158 18.98 13.97 3.80
CA GLN A 158 20.28 13.75 4.43
C GLN A 158 20.36 12.41 5.20
N GLU A 159 19.78 11.35 4.63
CA GLU A 159 20.00 9.97 5.07
C GLU A 159 21.49 9.65 4.99
N GLU A 160 22.07 9.93 3.82
CA GLU A 160 23.38 9.42 3.40
C GLU A 160 24.56 10.03 4.16
N ILE A 161 24.29 11.13 4.85
CA ILE A 161 25.26 11.84 5.68
C ILE A 161 24.96 11.73 7.18
N GLY A 162 24.07 10.82 7.57
CA GLY A 162 23.89 10.41 8.96
C GLY A 162 22.45 10.40 9.48
N LEU A 163 21.46 10.11 8.62
CA LEU A 163 20.04 9.99 8.98
C LEU A 163 19.49 11.29 9.60
N LEU A 164 19.92 12.44 9.08
CA LEU A 164 19.73 13.72 9.78
C LEU A 164 18.26 14.16 9.78
N GLY A 165 17.56 13.98 8.65
CA GLY A 165 16.14 14.31 8.50
C GLY A 165 15.23 13.47 9.39
N SER A 166 15.33 12.14 9.30
CA SER A 166 14.54 11.23 10.14
C SER A 166 14.88 11.39 11.62
N ASN A 167 16.16 11.62 11.96
CA ASN A 167 16.56 11.88 13.34
C ASN A 167 15.92 13.15 13.90
N TYR A 168 15.89 14.23 13.13
CA TYR A 168 15.23 15.47 13.54
C TYR A 168 13.74 15.24 13.78
N TYR A 169 13.05 14.60 12.83
CA TYR A 169 11.62 14.32 12.94
C TYR A 169 11.31 13.42 14.14
N ALA A 170 12.03 12.29 14.29
CA ALA A 170 11.80 11.35 15.37
C ALA A 170 11.99 12.00 16.75
N GLN A 171 13.03 12.83 16.94
CA GLN A 171 13.26 13.57 18.18
C GLN A 171 12.15 14.58 18.46
N GLN A 172 11.66 15.28 17.44
CA GLN A 172 10.54 16.20 17.56
C GLN A 172 9.26 15.46 17.96
N ALA A 173 8.94 14.35 17.29
CA ALA A 173 7.77 13.53 17.58
C ALA A 173 7.78 12.98 19.02
N ALA A 174 8.94 12.48 19.47
CA ALA A 174 9.13 12.04 20.85
C ALA A 174 8.97 13.20 21.86
N THR A 175 9.46 14.39 21.53
CA THR A 175 9.33 15.59 22.37
C THR A 175 7.88 16.07 22.45
N ASN A 176 7.15 15.99 21.35
CA ASN A 176 5.73 16.35 21.27
C ASN A 176 4.81 15.33 21.96
N GLY A 177 5.28 14.09 22.13
CA GLY A 177 4.48 12.99 22.65
C GLY A 177 3.53 12.42 21.60
N ASP A 178 3.91 12.45 20.33
CA ASP A 178 3.10 11.96 19.22
C ASP A 178 2.89 10.44 19.36
N ASN A 179 1.65 9.99 19.14
CA ASN A 179 1.28 8.57 19.26
C ASN A 179 1.55 7.82 17.96
N ILE A 180 2.83 7.66 17.62
CA ILE A 180 3.28 6.88 16.44
C ILE A 180 3.21 5.39 16.77
N LEU A 181 2.29 4.69 16.09
CA LEU A 181 2.03 3.26 16.31
C LEU A 181 2.92 2.35 15.45
N GLY A 182 3.36 2.84 14.28
CA GLY A 182 4.25 2.12 13.38
C GLY A 182 4.88 3.02 12.33
N VAL A 183 6.15 2.74 12.01
CA VAL A 183 6.93 3.41 10.96
C VAL A 183 7.41 2.38 9.96
N PHE A 184 6.94 2.52 8.72
CA PHE A 184 7.25 1.63 7.62
C PHE A 184 8.24 2.33 6.70
N ASN A 185 9.52 2.02 6.88
CA ASN A 185 10.59 2.62 6.10
C ASN A 185 10.93 1.74 4.89
N MET A 186 10.85 2.33 3.70
CA MET A 186 11.15 1.68 2.43
C MET A 186 12.48 2.20 1.91
N ASP A 187 13.41 1.28 1.66
CA ASP A 187 14.75 1.63 1.22
C ASP A 187 15.30 0.56 0.29
N MET A 188 15.56 0.95 -0.96
CA MET A 188 16.00 0.08 -2.05
C MET A 188 15.03 -1.07 -2.30
N MET A 189 14.08 -0.84 -3.20
CA MET A 189 12.86 -1.64 -3.32
C MET A 189 12.78 -2.40 -4.64
N ALA A 190 13.77 -2.25 -5.52
CA ALA A 190 13.62 -2.56 -6.93
C ALA A 190 14.75 -3.42 -7.53
N HIS A 191 15.57 -4.08 -6.71
CA HIS A 191 16.51 -5.11 -7.14
C HIS A 191 16.09 -6.50 -6.67
N ASP A 192 16.15 -7.45 -7.60
CA ASP A 192 16.15 -8.91 -7.38
C ASP A 192 17.14 -9.50 -8.39
N GLY A 193 18.35 -9.83 -7.91
CA GLY A 193 19.49 -10.16 -8.76
C GLY A 193 19.47 -11.60 -9.25
N ASP A 194 18.81 -12.50 -8.53
CA ASP A 194 18.75 -13.93 -8.84
C ASP A 194 17.35 -14.45 -9.23
N GLY A 195 16.33 -13.60 -9.13
CA GLY A 195 14.96 -13.85 -9.58
C GLY A 195 14.17 -14.75 -8.61
N ASP A 196 14.54 -14.76 -7.33
CA ASP A 196 13.87 -15.54 -6.29
C ASP A 196 12.78 -14.76 -5.54
N ASN A 197 12.60 -13.46 -5.85
CA ASN A 197 11.68 -12.53 -5.23
C ASN A 197 11.85 -12.40 -3.70
N ASP A 198 13.03 -12.67 -3.17
CA ASP A 198 13.35 -12.45 -1.76
C ASP A 198 13.41 -10.95 -1.43
N PHE A 199 12.91 -10.59 -0.26
CA PHE A 199 13.04 -9.25 0.30
C PHE A 199 13.28 -9.30 1.81
N ASP A 200 13.93 -8.29 2.36
CA ASP A 200 14.20 -8.21 3.80
C ASP A 200 13.13 -7.41 4.55
N ILE A 201 12.78 -7.91 5.75
CA ILE A 201 12.17 -7.10 6.81
C ILE A 201 13.12 -7.08 8.01
N ASP A 202 13.78 -5.94 8.20
CA ASP A 202 14.64 -5.67 9.34
C ASP A 202 13.84 -5.21 10.55
N VAL A 203 13.96 -5.98 11.64
CA VAL A 203 13.19 -5.73 12.85
C VAL A 203 14.02 -5.91 14.13
N ARG A 204 13.62 -5.20 15.19
CA ARG A 204 14.12 -5.40 16.56
C ARG A 204 12.96 -5.45 17.54
N PRO A 205 13.11 -6.07 18.73
CA PRO A 205 12.07 -6.09 19.77
C PRO A 205 11.96 -4.74 20.50
N ILE A 206 11.67 -3.68 19.74
CA ILE A 206 11.46 -2.31 20.21
C ILE A 206 9.99 -1.97 19.98
N ALA A 207 9.29 -1.55 21.04
CA ALA A 207 7.84 -1.35 21.04
C ALA A 207 7.11 -2.54 20.39
N ASN A 208 6.23 -2.29 19.41
CA ASN A 208 5.44 -3.32 18.73
C ASN A 208 6.02 -3.72 17.36
N SER A 209 7.31 -3.44 17.08
CA SER A 209 7.91 -3.70 15.76
C SER A 209 7.81 -5.17 15.32
N ILE A 210 7.92 -6.12 16.26
CA ILE A 210 7.76 -7.56 15.95
C ILE A 210 6.34 -7.86 15.47
N ALA A 211 5.33 -7.30 16.14
CA ALA A 211 3.92 -7.47 15.76
C ALA A 211 3.64 -6.82 14.40
N MET A 212 4.21 -5.64 14.15
CA MET A 212 4.13 -4.97 12.84
C MET A 212 4.68 -5.86 11.72
N LYS A 213 5.85 -6.46 11.91
CA LYS A 213 6.40 -7.45 10.96
C LYS A 213 5.50 -8.68 10.81
N ASP A 214 4.94 -9.22 11.90
CA ASP A 214 4.00 -10.36 11.82
C ASP A 214 2.75 -10.02 10.99
N GLU A 215 2.22 -8.80 11.12
CA GLU A 215 1.07 -8.33 10.34
C GLU A 215 1.41 -8.16 8.85
N ILE A 216 2.57 -7.60 8.51
CA ILE A 216 3.04 -7.50 7.10
C ILE A 216 3.12 -8.89 6.48
N ILE A 217 3.68 -9.88 7.18
CA ILE A 217 3.74 -11.27 6.71
C ILE A 217 2.34 -11.89 6.57
N SER A 218 1.42 -11.56 7.48
CA SER A 218 0.02 -12.01 7.36
C SER A 218 -0.66 -11.46 6.11
N ILE A 219 -0.37 -10.21 5.75
CA ILE A 219 -0.87 -9.56 4.53
C ILE A 219 -0.25 -10.22 3.30
N LEU A 220 1.07 -10.41 3.28
CA LEU A 220 1.77 -11.15 2.23
C LEU A 220 1.12 -12.53 2.01
N ASN A 221 0.94 -13.32 3.07
CA ASN A 221 0.33 -14.65 2.97
C ASN A 221 -1.12 -14.60 2.47
N THR A 222 -1.87 -13.54 2.78
CA THR A 222 -3.27 -13.38 2.33
C THR A 222 -3.33 -13.14 0.82
N TYR A 223 -2.45 -12.31 0.29
CA TYR A 223 -2.46 -11.90 -1.13
C TYR A 223 -1.57 -12.77 -2.03
N LYS A 224 -0.66 -13.57 -1.46
CA LYS A 224 0.13 -14.56 -2.19
C LYS A 224 -0.71 -15.72 -2.75
N VAL A 225 -1.79 -16.11 -2.07
CA VAL A 225 -2.61 -17.30 -2.42
C VAL A 225 -3.34 -17.18 -3.77
N ASN A 226 -3.55 -15.95 -4.27
CA ASN A 226 -4.19 -15.70 -5.57
C ASN A 226 -3.21 -15.27 -6.68
N ASN A 227 -1.88 -15.29 -6.41
CA ASN A 227 -0.82 -14.73 -7.25
C ASN A 227 -0.92 -13.20 -7.47
N ASP A 228 -1.46 -12.44 -6.49
CA ASP A 228 -1.53 -10.98 -6.61
C ASP A 228 -0.20 -10.30 -6.23
N ILE A 229 0.58 -10.98 -5.36
CA ILE A 229 1.92 -10.60 -4.89
C ILE A 229 2.77 -11.88 -4.80
N ASP A 230 3.90 -11.95 -5.52
CA ASP A 230 4.83 -13.08 -5.49
C ASP A 230 6.16 -12.71 -4.85
N LEU A 231 6.18 -12.57 -3.52
CA LEU A 231 7.37 -12.22 -2.74
C LEU A 231 7.70 -13.25 -1.67
N ASN A 232 8.98 -13.38 -1.32
CA ASN A 232 9.49 -14.26 -0.28
C ASN A 232 10.17 -13.44 0.82
N VAL A 233 9.70 -13.60 2.06
CA VAL A 233 10.16 -12.76 3.17
C VAL A 233 11.36 -13.35 3.89
N ASN A 234 12.43 -12.57 3.99
CA ASN A 234 13.56 -12.79 4.87
C ASN A 234 13.42 -11.91 6.12
N VAL A 235 13.26 -12.53 7.27
CA VAL A 235 13.17 -11.80 8.54
C VAL A 235 14.56 -11.61 9.13
N VAL A 236 15.05 -10.37 9.13
CA VAL A 236 16.36 -10.03 9.69
C VAL A 236 16.17 -9.53 11.13
N ASN A 237 16.58 -10.35 12.10
CA ASN A 237 16.47 -10.04 13.52
C ASN A 237 17.69 -10.54 14.31
N PRO A 238 18.52 -9.64 14.88
CA PRO A 238 18.34 -8.19 14.91
C PRO A 238 18.59 -7.55 13.55
N GLY A 239 17.64 -6.73 13.09
CA GLY A 239 17.78 -5.97 11.86
C GLY A 239 18.86 -4.90 11.92
N THR A 240 19.34 -4.46 10.76
CA THR A 240 20.31 -3.37 10.60
C THR A 240 19.78 -2.05 11.17
N ALA A 241 20.70 -1.16 11.53
CA ALA A 241 20.40 0.21 11.94
C ALA A 241 20.90 1.24 10.91
N ALA A 242 21.08 0.79 9.66
CA ALA A 242 21.72 1.57 8.60
C ALA A 242 20.80 2.66 8.02
N SER A 243 19.48 2.47 8.06
CA SER A 243 18.49 3.41 7.47
C SER A 243 17.63 4.12 8.54
N ASP A 244 16.74 5.00 8.08
CA ASP A 244 15.97 5.98 8.84
C ASP A 244 15.05 5.39 9.93
N HIS A 245 14.53 4.16 9.76
CA HIS A 245 13.75 3.44 10.77
C HIS A 245 14.48 3.37 12.12
N SER A 246 15.81 3.30 12.09
CA SER A 246 16.66 3.23 13.28
C SER A 246 16.52 4.46 14.18
N ARG A 247 16.18 5.63 13.62
CA ARG A 247 15.98 6.86 14.39
C ARG A 247 14.69 6.84 15.19
N PHE A 248 13.67 6.15 14.69
CA PHE A 248 12.44 5.89 15.41
C PHE A 248 12.64 4.84 16.51
N TRP A 249 13.42 3.80 16.24
CA TRP A 249 13.85 2.86 17.29
C TRP A 249 14.59 3.53 18.44
N ASN A 250 15.47 4.50 18.15
CA ASN A 250 16.20 5.26 19.19
C ASN A 250 15.27 6.05 20.11
N GLN A 251 14.09 6.43 19.63
CA GLN A 251 13.05 7.11 20.42
C GLN A 251 12.03 6.13 21.04
N GLY A 252 12.16 4.83 20.79
CA GLY A 252 11.27 3.81 21.33
C GLY A 252 9.97 3.62 20.55
N PHE A 253 9.89 4.07 19.30
CA PHE A 253 8.74 3.83 18.43
C PHE A 253 8.85 2.46 17.72
N SER A 254 7.69 1.91 17.34
CA SER A 254 7.64 0.73 16.48
C SER A 254 8.09 1.11 15.06
N ALA A 255 9.03 0.37 14.49
CA ALA A 255 9.48 0.59 13.12
C ALA A 255 10.03 -0.69 12.49
N VAL A 256 9.97 -0.77 11.17
CA VAL A 256 10.64 -1.78 10.35
C VAL A 256 11.34 -1.10 9.18
N LEU A 257 12.42 -1.71 8.70
CA LEU A 257 12.97 -1.44 7.37
C LEU A 257 12.53 -2.56 6.44
N PHE A 258 12.19 -2.19 5.21
CA PHE A 258 11.66 -3.04 4.16
C PHE A 258 12.33 -2.66 2.86
N GLY A 259 12.96 -3.64 2.21
CA GLY A 259 13.79 -3.42 1.04
C GLY A 259 14.29 -4.75 0.46
N GLU A 260 15.15 -4.66 -0.55
CA GLU A 260 15.81 -5.80 -1.20
C GLU A 260 16.61 -6.68 -0.21
N ALA A 261 16.95 -7.89 -0.65
CA ALA A 261 17.50 -8.91 0.23
C ALA A 261 19.03 -8.75 0.49
N TRP A 262 19.40 -7.73 1.27
CA TRP A 262 20.78 -7.55 1.73
C TRP A 262 21.28 -8.72 2.59
N SER A 263 20.38 -9.40 3.32
CA SER A 263 20.72 -10.44 4.28
C SER A 263 21.18 -11.75 3.65
N ASN A 264 20.76 -12.05 2.43
CA ASN A 264 21.19 -13.21 1.65
C ASN A 264 22.31 -12.86 0.64
N GLY A 265 22.62 -11.58 0.47
CA GLY A 265 23.68 -11.07 -0.40
C GLY A 265 23.22 -10.69 -1.80
N ASP A 266 21.92 -10.47 -1.99
CA ASP A 266 21.27 -10.09 -3.25
C ASP A 266 20.95 -8.58 -3.33
N GLN A 267 21.77 -7.74 -2.71
CA GLN A 267 21.69 -6.29 -2.92
C GLN A 267 22.26 -5.89 -4.28
N THR A 268 21.80 -4.75 -4.82
CA THR A 268 22.29 -4.22 -6.11
C THR A 268 23.81 -4.02 -6.15
N GLU A 269 24.43 -4.38 -7.28
CA GLU A 269 25.87 -4.14 -7.51
C GLU A 269 26.20 -2.66 -7.77
N ASP A 270 25.17 -1.84 -8.00
CA ASP A 270 25.28 -0.43 -8.38
C ASP A 270 25.09 0.53 -7.19
N TYR A 271 25.00 0.01 -5.96
CA TYR A 271 24.84 0.81 -4.74
C TYR A 271 25.83 1.98 -4.67
N HIS A 272 25.30 3.18 -4.43
CA HIS A 272 26.07 4.43 -4.36
C HIS A 272 26.84 4.80 -5.63
N GLN A 273 26.49 4.23 -6.79
CA GLN A 273 27.14 4.51 -8.07
C GLN A 273 26.21 5.24 -9.06
N PRO A 274 26.77 6.04 -9.99
CA PRO A 274 26.00 6.57 -11.12
C PRO A 274 25.45 5.51 -12.09
N SER A 275 25.83 4.25 -11.92
CA SER A 275 25.27 3.10 -12.65
C SER A 275 23.97 2.58 -12.05
N ASP A 276 23.57 3.05 -10.87
CA ASP A 276 22.23 2.81 -10.32
C ASP A 276 21.21 3.61 -11.15
N ARG A 277 20.58 2.91 -12.08
CA ARG A 277 19.75 3.48 -13.16
C ARG A 277 18.42 2.76 -13.23
N VAL A 278 17.41 3.43 -13.76
CA VAL A 278 16.07 2.80 -13.92
C VAL A 278 16.14 1.55 -14.80
N SER A 279 17.08 1.48 -15.74
CA SER A 279 17.31 0.30 -16.59
C SER A 279 17.89 -0.92 -15.86
N THR A 280 18.36 -0.76 -14.62
CA THR A 280 18.92 -1.84 -13.79
C THR A 280 17.90 -2.43 -12.82
N LEU A 281 16.72 -1.81 -12.71
CA LEU A 281 15.68 -2.21 -11.78
C LEU A 281 14.83 -3.38 -12.32
N ASP A 282 14.39 -4.24 -11.41
CA ASP A 282 13.30 -5.18 -11.65
C ASP A 282 11.96 -4.53 -11.30
N LEU A 283 11.21 -4.12 -12.34
CA LEU A 283 9.95 -3.40 -12.16
C LEU A 283 8.78 -4.32 -11.76
N ASP A 284 8.85 -5.61 -12.05
CA ASP A 284 7.78 -6.56 -11.67
C ASP A 284 7.91 -6.87 -10.18
N TYR A 285 9.12 -7.17 -9.71
CA TYR A 285 9.44 -7.30 -8.28
C TYR A 285 9.11 -6.02 -7.50
N PHE A 286 9.54 -4.85 -8.00
CA PHE A 286 9.23 -3.56 -7.40
C PHE A 286 7.73 -3.33 -7.27
N HIS A 287 6.94 -3.66 -8.30
CA HIS A 287 5.48 -3.50 -8.26
C HIS A 287 4.86 -4.31 -7.13
N ASP A 288 5.30 -5.56 -6.95
CA ASP A 288 4.82 -6.43 -5.90
C ASP A 288 5.25 -5.97 -4.49
N MET A 289 6.47 -5.43 -4.36
CA MET A 289 6.95 -4.77 -3.14
C MET A 289 6.05 -3.59 -2.73
N VAL A 290 5.69 -2.72 -3.69
CA VAL A 290 4.78 -1.58 -3.44
C VAL A 290 3.36 -2.04 -3.13
N LYS A 291 2.85 -3.09 -3.80
CA LYS A 291 1.55 -3.70 -3.47
C LYS A 291 1.50 -4.21 -2.03
N LEU A 292 2.55 -4.88 -1.56
CA LEU A 292 2.61 -5.34 -0.18
C LEU A 292 2.61 -4.15 0.80
N ALA A 293 3.39 -3.11 0.49
CA ALA A 293 3.40 -1.89 1.27
C ALA A 293 2.01 -1.20 1.33
N MET A 294 1.33 -1.12 0.18
CA MET A 294 -0.05 -0.64 0.07
C MET A 294 -1.00 -1.49 0.92
N GLY A 295 -0.91 -2.82 0.86
CA GLY A 295 -1.76 -3.72 1.64
C GLY A 295 -1.67 -3.46 3.14
N TYR A 296 -0.45 -3.29 3.66
CA TYR A 296 -0.23 -2.92 5.05
C TYR A 296 -0.78 -1.53 5.39
N MET A 297 -0.47 -0.50 4.59
CA MET A 297 -0.94 0.85 4.87
C MET A 297 -2.46 0.97 4.77
N ALA A 298 -3.11 0.33 3.79
CA ALA A 298 -4.56 0.27 3.68
C ALA A 298 -5.18 -0.41 4.92
N THR A 299 -4.58 -1.48 5.42
CA THR A 299 -5.02 -2.12 6.67
C THR A 299 -4.95 -1.14 7.85
N LYS A 300 -3.85 -0.38 7.98
CA LYS A 300 -3.67 0.61 9.05
C LYS A 300 -4.52 1.87 8.90
N ALA A 301 -4.93 2.16 7.66
CA ALA A 301 -5.88 3.19 7.31
C ALA A 301 -7.33 2.82 7.69
N GLY A 302 -7.62 1.57 8.09
CA GLY A 302 -8.95 1.12 8.50
C GLY A 302 -9.75 0.43 7.37
N PHE A 303 -9.12 0.10 6.24
CA PHE A 303 -9.78 -0.71 5.22
C PHE A 303 -9.80 -2.18 5.62
N ASN A 304 -10.89 -2.86 5.25
CA ASN A 304 -11.06 -4.26 5.62
C ASN A 304 -10.12 -5.14 4.78
N VAL A 305 -9.23 -5.86 5.46
CA VAL A 305 -8.56 -7.03 4.88
C VAL A 305 -9.61 -8.12 4.75
N LEU A 306 -9.79 -8.65 3.54
CA LEU A 306 -10.50 -9.91 3.38
C LEU A 306 -9.52 -11.02 3.78
N SER A 307 -9.49 -11.40 5.05
CA SER A 307 -8.61 -12.50 5.46
C SER A 307 -9.13 -13.85 4.94
N LEU A 308 -8.24 -14.83 4.80
CA LEU A 308 -8.65 -16.23 4.58
C LEU A 308 -9.57 -16.75 5.70
N ASP A 309 -9.41 -16.21 6.92
CA ASP A 309 -10.30 -16.48 8.04
C ASP A 309 -11.68 -15.83 7.86
N ASP A 310 -11.79 -14.67 7.21
CA ASP A 310 -13.06 -14.04 6.84
C ASP A 310 -13.75 -14.78 5.67
N LEU A 311 -12.95 -15.33 4.74
CA LEU A 311 -13.39 -16.28 3.71
C LEU A 311 -13.93 -17.59 4.32
N GLU A 312 -13.34 -18.08 5.41
CA GLU A 312 -13.83 -19.22 6.20
C GLU A 312 -14.97 -18.86 7.18
N ALA A 313 -15.07 -17.61 7.64
CA ALA A 313 -16.07 -17.15 8.61
C ALA A 313 -17.48 -17.06 8.01
N ILE A 314 -17.59 -16.78 6.70
CA ILE A 314 -18.84 -16.95 5.95
C ILE A 314 -19.16 -18.44 5.78
N GLY A 315 -18.14 -19.30 5.87
CA GLY A 315 -18.29 -20.74 5.96
C GLY A 315 -19.00 -21.34 4.77
N LEU A 316 -18.72 -20.80 3.59
CA LEU A 316 -19.52 -21.05 2.40
C LEU A 316 -18.68 -21.67 1.29
N SER A 317 -19.15 -22.78 0.74
CA SER A 317 -18.53 -23.41 -0.45
C SER A 317 -19.56 -23.66 -1.53
N VAL A 318 -19.18 -23.36 -2.77
CA VAL A 318 -19.98 -23.59 -3.97
C VAL A 318 -19.23 -24.57 -4.87
N PHE A 319 -19.83 -25.73 -5.17
CA PHE A 319 -19.17 -26.79 -5.94
C PHE A 319 -20.18 -27.72 -6.64
N PRO A 320 -19.78 -28.42 -7.73
CA PRO A 320 -18.50 -28.29 -8.41
C PRO A 320 -18.40 -26.96 -9.18
N ASN A 321 -17.18 -26.51 -9.42
CA ASN A 321 -16.88 -25.39 -10.31
C ASN A 321 -15.62 -25.78 -11.12
N PRO A 322 -15.74 -26.06 -12.44
CA PRO A 322 -16.91 -25.88 -13.29
C PRO A 322 -18.10 -26.79 -12.96
N VAL A 323 -19.33 -26.32 -13.23
CA VAL A 323 -20.59 -27.02 -12.98
C VAL A 323 -21.25 -27.44 -14.29
N LYS A 324 -21.82 -28.65 -14.33
CA LYS A 324 -22.66 -29.12 -15.44
C LYS A 324 -24.13 -28.96 -15.13
N ASP A 325 -24.68 -29.81 -14.27
CA ASP A 325 -26.14 -29.83 -14.05
C ASP A 325 -26.54 -29.37 -12.64
N MET A 326 -25.73 -29.68 -11.64
CA MET A 326 -26.08 -29.51 -10.24
C MET A 326 -25.00 -28.73 -9.50
N LEU A 327 -25.38 -27.57 -8.98
CA LEU A 327 -24.54 -26.72 -8.15
C LEU A 327 -24.92 -26.89 -6.68
N ASN A 328 -23.96 -27.21 -5.84
CA ASN A 328 -24.14 -27.34 -4.39
C ASN A 328 -23.58 -26.12 -3.69
N ILE A 329 -24.28 -25.67 -2.66
CA ILE A 329 -23.93 -24.53 -1.81
C ILE A 329 -23.99 -25.05 -0.37
N LYS A 330 -22.84 -25.11 0.28
CA LYS A 330 -22.75 -25.44 1.70
C LYS A 330 -22.58 -24.18 2.52
N LEU A 331 -23.37 -24.06 3.58
CA LEU A 331 -23.23 -23.06 4.64
C LEU A 331 -22.64 -23.74 5.89
N ARG A 332 -21.80 -23.04 6.65
CA ARG A 332 -21.22 -23.51 7.91
C ARG A 332 -22.20 -23.38 9.07
N GLU A 333 -23.08 -22.40 8.98
CA GLU A 333 -24.13 -22.13 9.97
C GLU A 333 -25.47 -21.90 9.26
N ALA A 334 -26.56 -22.29 9.93
CA ALA A 334 -27.91 -22.12 9.41
C ALA A 334 -28.40 -20.68 9.62
N ILE A 335 -27.89 -19.77 8.79
CA ILE A 335 -28.21 -18.34 8.80
C ILE A 335 -28.95 -18.01 7.48
N GLU A 336 -29.98 -17.19 7.58
CA GLU A 336 -30.69 -16.68 6.39
C GLU A 336 -29.71 -15.94 5.48
N THR A 337 -29.53 -16.49 4.28
CA THR A 337 -28.58 -15.97 3.30
C THR A 337 -29.32 -15.76 1.99
N ASP A 338 -29.39 -14.51 1.55
CA ASP A 338 -29.85 -14.15 0.22
C ASP A 338 -28.84 -14.67 -0.79
N PHE A 339 -29.34 -15.44 -1.76
CA PHE A 339 -28.59 -16.07 -2.83
C PHE A 339 -29.11 -15.55 -4.16
N GLU A 340 -28.22 -15.10 -5.02
CA GLU A 340 -28.52 -14.56 -6.33
C GLU A 340 -27.50 -15.06 -7.36
N ILE A 341 -27.97 -15.52 -8.52
CA ILE A 341 -27.14 -15.82 -9.70
C ILE A 341 -27.35 -14.71 -10.71
N ALA A 342 -26.27 -14.12 -11.21
CA ALA A 342 -26.26 -13.17 -12.31
C ALA A 342 -25.36 -13.64 -13.46
N ASP A 343 -25.68 -13.23 -14.70
CA ASP A 343 -24.77 -13.41 -15.84
C ASP A 343 -23.65 -12.35 -15.85
N MET A 344 -22.73 -12.45 -16.83
CA MET A 344 -21.62 -11.50 -17.01
C MET A 344 -22.04 -10.05 -17.28
N ASN A 345 -23.30 -9.80 -17.65
CA ASN A 345 -23.84 -8.46 -17.85
C ASN A 345 -24.56 -7.94 -16.59
N GLY A 346 -24.47 -8.67 -15.47
CA GLY A 346 -25.13 -8.32 -14.21
C GLY A 346 -26.63 -8.60 -14.19
N LYS A 347 -27.18 -9.31 -15.20
CA LYS A 347 -28.60 -9.64 -15.21
C LYS A 347 -28.85 -10.79 -14.24
N THR A 348 -29.67 -10.53 -13.22
CA THR A 348 -30.15 -11.55 -12.28
C THR A 348 -30.96 -12.63 -12.99
N LEU A 349 -30.53 -13.87 -12.86
CA LEU A 349 -31.17 -15.07 -13.41
C LEU A 349 -31.97 -15.84 -12.37
N LEU A 350 -31.50 -15.83 -11.13
CA LEU A 350 -32.16 -16.50 -10.01
C LEU A 350 -31.90 -15.72 -8.73
N LYS A 351 -32.91 -15.59 -7.87
CA LYS A 351 -32.78 -15.02 -6.54
C LYS A 351 -33.67 -15.76 -5.55
N ARG A 352 -33.12 -16.17 -4.41
CA ARG A 352 -33.83 -16.85 -3.31
C ARG A 352 -33.10 -16.67 -1.99
N THR A 353 -33.75 -16.95 -0.89
CA THR A 353 -33.10 -17.04 0.44
C THR A 353 -32.86 -18.51 0.78
N ILE A 354 -31.67 -18.84 1.25
CA ILE A 354 -31.26 -20.17 1.70
C ILE A 354 -30.91 -20.14 3.19
N VAL A 355 -31.24 -21.22 3.91
CA VAL A 355 -31.01 -21.34 5.37
C VAL A 355 -30.37 -22.68 5.73
N ASN A 356 -30.54 -23.69 4.88
CA ASN A 356 -30.02 -25.02 5.15
C ASN A 356 -28.50 -25.05 4.99
N LEU A 357 -27.82 -25.88 5.80
CA LEU A 357 -26.37 -26.09 5.70
C LEU A 357 -25.94 -26.68 4.36
N GLU A 358 -26.83 -27.44 3.71
CA GLU A 358 -26.61 -27.97 2.37
C GLU A 358 -27.78 -27.58 1.48
N ASN A 359 -27.49 -26.93 0.36
CA ASN A 359 -28.45 -26.58 -0.66
C ASN A 359 -27.94 -27.07 -2.00
N SER A 360 -28.80 -27.68 -2.78
CA SER A 360 -28.50 -28.02 -4.17
C SER A 360 -29.39 -27.20 -5.10
N LEU A 361 -28.86 -26.85 -6.25
CA LEU A 361 -29.53 -26.09 -7.27
C LEU A 361 -29.27 -26.74 -8.63
N GLU A 362 -30.35 -27.01 -9.35
CA GLU A 362 -30.25 -27.44 -10.74
C GLU A 362 -29.98 -26.22 -11.63
N VAL A 363 -28.89 -26.28 -12.37
CA VAL A 363 -28.41 -25.24 -13.29
C VAL A 363 -28.33 -25.74 -14.73
N SER A 364 -28.90 -26.92 -15.02
CA SER A 364 -28.93 -27.56 -16.35
C SER A 364 -29.48 -26.64 -17.45
N GLN A 365 -30.38 -25.72 -17.09
CA GLN A 365 -31.01 -24.77 -18.02
C GLN A 365 -30.18 -23.52 -18.32
N LEU A 366 -29.08 -23.29 -17.60
CA LEU A 366 -28.18 -22.17 -17.87
C LEU A 366 -27.30 -22.49 -19.09
N PRO A 367 -27.17 -21.57 -20.06
CA PRO A 367 -26.19 -21.70 -21.15
C PRO A 367 -24.76 -21.88 -20.62
N GLU A 368 -23.90 -22.52 -21.39
CA GLU A 368 -22.45 -22.54 -21.12
C GLU A 368 -21.92 -21.10 -21.02
N GLY A 369 -21.11 -20.81 -20.00
CA GLY A 369 -20.62 -19.47 -19.75
C GLY A 369 -20.25 -19.17 -18.30
N ILE A 370 -19.91 -17.92 -18.04
CA ILE A 370 -19.52 -17.43 -16.72
C ILE A 370 -20.73 -16.80 -16.02
N TYR A 371 -20.93 -17.19 -14.77
CA TYR A 371 -21.97 -16.68 -13.88
C TYR A 371 -21.35 -16.18 -12.57
N PHE A 372 -22.00 -15.22 -11.95
CA PHE A 372 -21.63 -14.70 -10.65
C PHE A 372 -22.72 -15.03 -9.63
N ILE A 373 -22.31 -15.56 -8.49
CA ILE A 373 -23.19 -15.91 -7.38
C ILE A 373 -22.97 -14.91 -6.26
N ASN A 374 -23.96 -14.05 -6.06
CA ASN A 374 -24.00 -13.09 -4.99
C ASN A 374 -24.71 -13.72 -3.78
N LEU A 375 -24.04 -13.71 -2.64
CA LEU A 375 -24.53 -14.26 -1.38
C LEU A 375 -24.45 -13.18 -0.32
N LYS A 376 -25.53 -12.93 0.41
CA LYS A 376 -25.59 -11.88 1.42
C LYS A 376 -26.35 -12.34 2.66
N ASN A 377 -25.77 -12.15 3.84
CA ASN A 377 -26.43 -12.37 5.12
C ASN A 377 -26.01 -11.29 6.12
N GLU A 378 -26.42 -11.44 7.38
CA GLU A 378 -26.07 -10.51 8.46
C GLU A 378 -24.57 -10.46 8.78
N LYS A 379 -23.79 -11.48 8.39
CA LYS A 379 -22.34 -11.53 8.57
C LYS A 379 -21.57 -10.90 7.42
N GLY A 380 -22.19 -10.67 6.26
CA GLY A 380 -21.53 -10.02 5.12
C GLY A 380 -22.07 -10.43 3.75
N GLN A 381 -21.35 -10.05 2.71
CA GLN A 381 -21.66 -10.37 1.32
C GLN A 381 -20.43 -11.00 0.62
N ARG A 382 -20.68 -11.96 -0.28
CA ARG A 382 -19.66 -12.62 -1.11
C ARG A 382 -20.15 -12.75 -2.55
N VAL A 383 -19.23 -12.63 -3.51
CA VAL A 383 -19.47 -12.91 -4.93
C VAL A 383 -18.58 -14.07 -5.36
N ILE A 384 -19.13 -15.11 -5.99
CA ILE A 384 -18.39 -16.28 -6.46
C ILE A 384 -18.57 -16.43 -7.96
N LYS A 385 -17.46 -16.49 -8.70
CA LYS A 385 -17.46 -16.82 -10.13
C LYS A 385 -17.67 -18.33 -10.31
N VAL A 386 -18.67 -18.72 -11.08
CA VAL A 386 -18.97 -20.11 -11.46
C VAL A 386 -18.93 -20.26 -12.97
N ILE A 387 -18.25 -21.30 -13.44
CA ILE A 387 -18.16 -21.67 -14.86
C ILE A 387 -19.18 -22.77 -15.11
N LYS A 388 -20.13 -22.53 -16.03
CA LYS A 388 -21.08 -23.54 -16.52
C LYS A 388 -20.52 -24.19 -17.78
N GLU A 389 -20.33 -25.50 -17.72
CA GLU A 389 -19.94 -26.38 -18.83
C GLU A 389 -21.12 -27.15 -19.42
#